data_AF-A0A5S9RA07-F1
#
_entry.id   AF-A0A5S9RA07-F1
#
_cell.length_a   1.000
_cell.length_b   1.000
_cell.length_c   1.000
_cell.angle_alpha   90.00
_cell.angle_beta   90.00
_cell.angle_gamma   90.00
#
_symmetry.space_group_name_H-M   'P 1'
#
loop_
_entity.id
_entity.type
_entity.pdbx_description
1 polymer ?
#
loop_
_entity_poly.entity_id
_entity_poly.type
_entity_poly.pdbx_seq_one_letter_code
_entity_poly.pdbx_strand_id
1 'polypeptide(L)'
;MLQSAIYCVVERLAARRQECGKGMRSQLTIGEFATVTHLSVRTLRRYHEAGLLEPATVDPFTGYRYYEPEQISTAQVIHQLRRLDVPLAEVQSILATDDPVKRADVIAGHLRRLEAELNRTQAAVTSLRRLLHPDPADVHVELRSVPARTVAAITEQVRVGDSLEWYDSAMAELDAAYPLEERTGPPGGRYANELFAHGAGVMTVFRPVRTPRPSGRIEVIELPAADLAVAVHSGPHDDLDVTYGRLGAWVVAHALSVDGPIHEIYQVGPRDTEMPERWRTEIGWPVFQLAPLSGTDHGDHVTVAPAASPIRSATASG
;
A
#
# COMPACT_ATOMS: atom_id res chain seq x y z
N MET A 1 -12.57 -4.09 17.35
CA MET A 1 -14.01 -3.76 17.26
C MET A 1 -14.78 -4.58 16.21
N LEU A 2 -14.21 -4.94 15.05
CA LEU A 2 -14.89 -5.80 14.04
C LEU A 2 -15.17 -7.25 14.50
N GLN A 3 -14.28 -7.85 15.31
CA GLN A 3 -14.46 -9.20 15.86
C GLN A 3 -15.74 -9.32 16.72
N SER A 4 -16.11 -8.26 17.43
CA SER A 4 -17.28 -8.26 18.33
C SER A 4 -18.60 -8.18 17.55
N ALA A 5 -18.62 -7.57 16.37
CA ALA A 5 -19.83 -7.46 15.53
C ALA A 5 -20.13 -8.77 14.80
N ILE A 6 -19.09 -9.47 14.32
CA ILE A 6 -19.22 -10.79 13.67
C ILE A 6 -19.66 -11.85 14.70
N TYR A 7 -19.10 -11.83 15.91
CA TYR A 7 -19.50 -12.73 17.00
C TYR A 7 -20.97 -12.50 17.42
N CYS A 8 -21.41 -11.23 17.48
CA CYS A 8 -22.79 -10.88 17.88
C CYS A 8 -23.86 -11.31 16.86
N VAL A 9 -23.54 -11.35 15.56
CA VAL A 9 -24.45 -11.87 14.52
C VAL A 9 -24.52 -13.40 14.59
N VAL A 10 -23.39 -14.08 14.84
CA VAL A 10 -23.31 -15.55 14.90
C VAL A 10 -23.93 -16.10 16.20
N GLU A 11 -23.75 -15.44 17.35
CA GLU A 11 -24.38 -15.85 18.62
C GLU A 11 -25.90 -15.68 18.61
N ARG A 12 -26.44 -14.63 17.97
CA ARG A 12 -27.90 -14.47 17.80
C ARG A 12 -28.53 -15.58 16.97
N LEU A 13 -27.76 -16.23 16.09
CA LEU A 13 -28.21 -17.36 15.28
C LEU A 13 -28.17 -18.68 16.06
N ALA A 14 -27.28 -18.83 17.04
CA ALA A 14 -27.18 -20.03 17.88
C ALA A 14 -28.19 -20.03 19.05
N ALA A 15 -28.44 -18.87 19.67
CA ALA A 15 -29.23 -18.78 20.91
C ALA A 15 -30.76 -18.89 20.74
N ARG A 16 -31.30 -18.78 19.53
CA ARG A 16 -32.76 -18.82 19.28
C ARG A 16 -33.35 -20.22 19.10
N ARG A 17 -32.56 -21.29 19.21
CA ARG A 17 -33.00 -22.67 18.95
C ARG A 17 -33.72 -23.35 20.12
N GLN A 18 -33.89 -22.69 21.28
CA GLN A 18 -34.40 -23.35 22.50
C GLN A 18 -35.70 -22.81 23.12
N GLU A 19 -36.34 -21.76 22.61
CA GLU A 19 -37.54 -21.20 23.23
C GLU A 19 -38.61 -20.76 22.22
N CYS A 20 -39.42 -21.71 21.70
CA CYS A 20 -40.85 -21.46 21.47
C CYS A 20 -41.58 -22.76 21.14
N GLY A 21 -42.14 -23.40 22.17
CA GLY A 21 -43.17 -24.41 22.00
C GLY A 21 -44.56 -23.76 21.90
N LYS A 22 -45.35 -24.23 20.93
CA LYS A 22 -46.82 -24.20 20.84
C LYS A 22 -47.53 -22.84 20.68
N GLY A 23 -47.90 -22.57 19.42
CA GLY A 23 -49.26 -22.12 19.08
C GLY A 23 -49.38 -20.78 18.34
N MET A 24 -49.85 -20.85 17.09
CA MET A 24 -50.73 -19.85 16.42
C MET A 24 -50.11 -18.88 15.38
N ARG A 25 -49.61 -19.44 14.27
CA ARG A 25 -50.10 -19.25 12.88
C ARG A 25 -49.29 -20.21 12.00
N SER A 26 -49.95 -21.22 11.45
CA SER A 26 -49.30 -22.48 11.08
C SER A 26 -48.25 -22.35 9.99
N GLN A 27 -48.43 -21.46 9.02
CA GLN A 27 -47.44 -21.14 7.98
C GLN A 27 -47.79 -19.74 7.42
N LEU A 28 -46.80 -19.03 6.88
CA LEU A 28 -46.95 -17.73 6.23
C LEU A 28 -47.05 -17.92 4.71
N THR A 29 -48.04 -17.30 4.07
CA THR A 29 -48.06 -17.21 2.61
C THR A 29 -46.85 -16.42 2.11
N ILE A 30 -46.45 -16.62 0.85
CA ILE A 30 -45.33 -15.87 0.26
C ILE A 30 -45.48 -14.34 0.38
N GLY A 31 -46.70 -13.81 0.38
CA GLY A 31 -46.99 -12.38 0.57
C GLY A 31 -46.80 -11.91 2.01
N GLU A 32 -47.27 -12.69 2.98
CA GLU A 32 -47.03 -12.41 4.41
C GLU A 32 -45.53 -12.53 4.74
N PHE A 33 -44.86 -13.56 4.23
CA PHE A 33 -43.43 -13.77 4.40
C PHE A 33 -42.61 -12.64 3.77
N ALA A 34 -42.98 -12.18 2.57
CA ALA A 34 -42.40 -10.99 1.93
C ALA A 34 -42.51 -9.74 2.81
N THR A 35 -43.67 -9.54 3.45
CA THR A 35 -43.92 -8.39 4.32
C THR A 35 -43.03 -8.44 5.57
N VAL A 36 -42.94 -9.60 6.23
CA VAL A 36 -42.14 -9.76 7.45
C VAL A 36 -40.65 -9.67 7.16
N THR A 37 -40.18 -10.29 6.06
CA THR A 37 -38.76 -10.29 5.68
C THR A 37 -38.31 -9.03 4.95
N HIS A 38 -39.23 -8.16 4.55
CA HIS A 38 -38.98 -7.00 3.68
C HIS A 38 -38.37 -7.39 2.32
N LEU A 39 -38.62 -8.62 1.87
CA LEU A 39 -38.19 -9.14 0.59
C LEU A 39 -39.34 -9.11 -0.39
N SER A 40 -39.09 -8.73 -1.64
CA SER A 40 -40.12 -8.84 -2.67
C SER A 40 -40.49 -10.30 -2.92
N VAL A 41 -41.76 -10.57 -3.27
CA VAL A 41 -42.22 -11.90 -3.71
C VAL A 41 -41.35 -12.44 -4.86
N ARG A 42 -40.89 -11.56 -5.75
CA ARG A 42 -39.96 -11.90 -6.84
C ARG A 42 -38.61 -12.41 -6.31
N THR A 43 -38.06 -11.77 -5.29
CA THR A 43 -36.81 -12.18 -4.64
C THR A 43 -36.95 -13.55 -3.98
N LEU A 44 -38.06 -13.80 -3.28
CA LEU A 44 -38.34 -15.09 -2.64
C LEU A 44 -38.48 -16.22 -3.67
N ARG A 45 -39.16 -15.97 -4.79
CA ARG A 45 -39.24 -16.94 -5.91
C ARG A 45 -37.86 -17.25 -6.48
N ARG A 46 -37.03 -16.23 -6.70
CA ARG A 46 -35.65 -16.40 -7.17
C ARG A 46 -34.80 -17.21 -6.19
N TYR A 47 -34.97 -17.01 -4.88
CA TYR A 47 -34.24 -17.79 -3.87
C TYR A 47 -34.68 -19.24 -3.81
N HIS A 48 -35.97 -19.50 -4.00
CA HIS A 48 -36.49 -20.86 -4.13
C HIS A 48 -35.96 -21.54 -5.40
N GLU A 49 -36.01 -20.88 -6.56
CA GLU A 49 -35.46 -21.40 -7.83
C GLU A 49 -33.96 -21.70 -7.74
N ALA A 50 -33.24 -20.94 -6.93
CA ALA A 50 -31.82 -21.12 -6.66
C ALA A 50 -31.52 -22.08 -5.49
N GLY A 51 -32.52 -22.72 -4.88
CA GLY A 51 -32.33 -23.65 -3.75
C GLY A 51 -31.75 -23.01 -2.47
N LEU A 52 -31.85 -21.68 -2.32
CA LEU A 52 -31.35 -20.97 -1.13
C LEU A 52 -32.37 -20.90 0.00
N LEU A 53 -33.64 -20.81 -0.37
CA LEU A 53 -34.74 -20.71 0.58
C LEU A 53 -35.95 -21.44 0.01
N GLU A 54 -36.07 -22.71 0.37
CA GLU A 54 -37.19 -23.54 -0.03
C GLU A 54 -38.42 -23.25 0.84
N PRO A 55 -39.63 -23.12 0.26
CA PRO A 55 -40.85 -23.06 1.04
C PRO A 55 -41.02 -24.36 1.83
N ALA A 56 -41.49 -24.26 3.07
CA ALA A 56 -41.75 -25.43 3.90
C ALA A 56 -42.86 -26.31 3.32
N THR A 57 -43.81 -25.73 2.60
CA THR A 57 -44.84 -26.49 1.89
C THR A 57 -45.22 -25.79 0.59
N VAL A 58 -45.43 -26.60 -0.46
CA VAL A 58 -46.02 -26.15 -1.73
C VAL A 58 -47.33 -26.90 -1.89
N ASP A 59 -48.43 -26.18 -2.04
CA ASP A 59 -49.74 -26.75 -2.31
C ASP A 59 -49.72 -27.48 -3.67
N PRO A 60 -50.02 -28.80 -3.72
CA PRO A 60 -49.95 -29.58 -4.96
C PRO A 60 -50.98 -29.18 -6.02
N PHE A 61 -52.11 -28.60 -5.62
CA PHE A 61 -53.23 -28.26 -6.50
C PHE A 61 -53.17 -26.81 -6.97
N THR A 62 -52.72 -25.90 -6.12
CA THR A 62 -52.70 -24.45 -6.41
C THR A 62 -51.30 -23.90 -6.68
N GLY A 63 -50.24 -24.63 -6.31
CA GLY A 63 -48.85 -24.18 -6.41
C GLY A 63 -48.49 -23.05 -5.42
N TYR A 64 -49.37 -22.77 -4.44
CA TYR A 64 -49.11 -21.78 -3.41
C TYR A 64 -47.96 -22.21 -2.51
N ARG A 65 -47.11 -21.25 -2.15
CA ARG A 65 -45.92 -21.45 -1.32
C ARG A 65 -46.17 -20.93 0.08
N TYR A 66 -45.86 -21.77 1.05
CA TYR A 66 -45.97 -21.49 2.46
C TYR A 66 -44.60 -21.61 3.14
N TYR A 67 -44.31 -20.69 4.05
CA TYR A 67 -43.04 -20.58 4.76
C TYR A 67 -43.27 -20.63 6.27
N GLU A 68 -42.36 -21.26 6.99
CA GLU A 68 -42.41 -21.28 8.45
C GLU A 68 -41.79 -20.00 9.05
N PRO A 69 -42.26 -19.52 10.21
CA PRO A 69 -41.67 -18.37 10.91
C PRO A 69 -40.15 -18.52 11.17
N GLU A 70 -39.67 -19.73 11.40
CA GLU A 70 -38.25 -20.02 11.65
C GLU A 70 -37.36 -19.64 10.44
N GLN A 71 -37.93 -19.68 9.23
CA GLN A 71 -37.22 -19.36 7.98
C GLN A 71 -36.97 -17.85 7.80
N ILE A 72 -37.61 -16.99 8.60
CA ILE A 72 -37.43 -15.53 8.53
C ILE A 72 -35.96 -15.15 8.74
N SER A 73 -35.32 -15.73 9.75
CA SER A 73 -33.92 -15.44 10.08
C SER A 73 -32.96 -15.82 8.94
N THR A 74 -33.15 -17.00 8.36
CA THR A 74 -32.40 -17.47 7.18
C THR A 74 -32.58 -16.55 5.98
N ALA A 75 -33.81 -16.12 5.69
CA ALA A 75 -34.11 -15.21 4.59
C ALA A 75 -33.41 -13.85 4.74
N GLN A 76 -33.37 -13.31 5.98
CA GLN A 76 -32.68 -12.06 6.28
C GLN A 76 -31.16 -12.20 6.13
N VAL A 77 -30.57 -13.32 6.56
CA VAL A 77 -29.13 -13.60 6.39
C VAL A 77 -28.77 -13.71 4.91
N ILE A 78 -29.53 -14.49 4.12
CA ILE A 78 -29.35 -14.59 2.66
C ILE A 78 -29.37 -13.19 2.04
N HIS A 79 -30.34 -12.38 2.40
CA HIS A 79 -30.48 -11.05 1.86
C HIS A 79 -29.30 -10.15 2.21
N GLN A 80 -28.86 -10.17 3.47
CA GLN A 80 -27.72 -9.37 3.92
C GLN A 80 -26.44 -9.77 3.17
N LEU A 81 -26.17 -11.06 3.00
CA LEU A 81 -25.00 -11.54 2.26
C LEU A 81 -25.08 -11.13 0.77
N ARG A 82 -26.28 -11.22 0.17
CA ARG A 82 -26.49 -10.79 -1.21
C ARG A 82 -26.37 -9.28 -1.42
N ARG A 83 -26.64 -8.47 -0.39
CA ARG A 83 -26.39 -7.02 -0.40
C ARG A 83 -24.90 -6.66 -0.30
N LEU A 84 -24.08 -7.59 0.20
CA LEU A 84 -22.62 -7.46 0.27
C LEU A 84 -21.93 -8.11 -0.95
N ASP A 85 -22.68 -8.31 -2.04
CA ASP A 85 -22.20 -8.93 -3.29
C ASP A 85 -21.59 -10.33 -3.15
N VAL A 86 -21.89 -11.04 -2.05
CA VAL A 86 -21.50 -12.43 -1.88
C VAL A 86 -22.15 -13.28 -2.99
N PRO A 87 -21.35 -14.02 -3.78
CA PRO A 87 -21.87 -14.88 -4.85
C PRO A 87 -22.86 -15.91 -4.31
N LEU A 88 -23.85 -16.25 -5.13
CA LEU A 88 -24.95 -17.13 -4.73
C LEU A 88 -24.47 -18.51 -4.24
N ALA A 89 -23.45 -19.06 -4.89
CA ALA A 89 -22.82 -20.32 -4.52
C ALA A 89 -22.14 -20.26 -3.14
N GLU A 90 -21.52 -19.13 -2.80
CA GLU A 90 -20.91 -18.92 -1.48
C GLU A 90 -22.00 -18.79 -0.40
N VAL A 91 -23.11 -18.10 -0.70
CA VAL A 91 -24.25 -18.04 0.22
C VAL A 91 -24.80 -19.45 0.50
N GLN A 92 -24.93 -20.31 -0.52
CA GLN A 92 -25.32 -21.71 -0.31
C GLN A 92 -24.34 -22.45 0.59
N SER A 93 -23.02 -22.30 0.37
CA SER A 93 -22.00 -22.92 1.22
C SER A 93 -22.08 -22.46 2.68
N ILE A 94 -22.36 -21.17 2.92
CA ILE A 94 -22.51 -20.57 4.25
C ILE A 94 -23.73 -21.16 4.99
N LEU A 95 -24.83 -21.38 4.27
CA LEU A 95 -26.08 -21.88 4.83
C LEU A 95 -26.08 -23.41 5.03
N ALA A 96 -25.44 -24.16 4.13
CA ALA A 96 -25.31 -25.62 4.24
C ALA A 96 -24.38 -26.06 5.38
N THR A 97 -23.61 -25.13 5.93
CA THR A 97 -22.65 -25.38 7.00
C THR A 97 -23.32 -25.16 8.35
N ASP A 98 -23.56 -26.22 9.12
CA ASP A 98 -24.09 -26.14 10.49
C ASP A 98 -23.02 -25.74 11.52
N ASP A 99 -21.75 -25.82 11.15
CA ASP A 99 -20.59 -25.49 11.99
C ASP A 99 -20.34 -23.96 12.01
N PRO A 100 -20.49 -23.30 13.18
CA PRO A 100 -20.27 -21.86 13.31
C PRO A 100 -18.86 -21.41 12.93
N VAL A 101 -17.84 -22.26 13.14
CA VAL A 101 -16.43 -21.93 12.85
C VAL A 101 -16.22 -21.87 11.34
N LYS A 102 -16.63 -22.92 10.62
CA LYS A 102 -16.54 -22.96 9.15
C LYS A 102 -17.34 -21.84 8.50
N ARG A 103 -18.49 -21.46 9.08
CA ARG A 103 -19.28 -20.33 8.60
C ARG A 103 -18.53 -19.00 8.74
N ALA A 104 -17.88 -18.77 9.89
CA ALA A 104 -17.06 -17.59 10.12
C ALA A 104 -15.86 -17.55 9.16
N ASP A 105 -15.24 -18.69 8.85
CA ASP A 105 -14.11 -18.78 7.92
C ASP A 105 -14.48 -18.36 6.49
N VAL A 106 -15.66 -18.79 5.99
CA VAL A 106 -16.13 -18.39 4.66
C VAL A 106 -16.38 -16.88 4.59
N ILE A 107 -17.01 -16.31 5.62
CA ILE A 107 -17.27 -14.86 5.70
C ILE A 107 -15.95 -14.08 5.78
N ALA A 108 -15.01 -14.53 6.61
CA ALA A 108 -13.69 -13.91 6.72
C ALA A 108 -12.90 -14.00 5.40
N GLY A 109 -13.03 -15.11 4.67
CA GLY A 109 -12.47 -15.25 3.33
C GLY A 109 -13.03 -14.25 2.33
N HIS A 110 -14.35 -14.02 2.36
CA HIS A 110 -14.98 -13.00 1.53
C HIS A 110 -14.52 -11.58 1.90
N LEU A 111 -14.46 -11.25 3.20
CA LEU A 111 -13.96 -9.96 3.67
C LEU A 111 -12.54 -9.67 3.17
N ARG A 112 -11.61 -10.63 3.32
CA ARG A 112 -10.23 -10.47 2.84
C ARG A 112 -10.16 -10.19 1.33
N ARG A 113 -11.03 -10.83 0.54
CA ARG A 113 -11.08 -10.60 -0.91
C ARG A 113 -11.58 -9.19 -1.25
N LEU A 114 -12.60 -8.68 -0.54
CA LEU A 114 -13.07 -7.30 -0.69
C LEU A 114 -11.99 -6.28 -0.31
N GLU A 115 -11.29 -6.50 0.80
CA GLU A 115 -10.17 -5.64 1.23
C GLU A 115 -9.04 -5.63 0.18
N ALA A 116 -8.69 -6.79 -0.38
CA ALA A 116 -7.70 -6.89 -1.45
C ALA A 116 -8.13 -6.20 -2.76
N GLU A 117 -9.43 -6.20 -3.08
CA GLU A 117 -9.97 -5.48 -4.23
C GLU A 117 -10.00 -3.96 -4.00
N LEU A 118 -10.35 -3.52 -2.80
CA LEU A 118 -10.29 -2.12 -2.39
C LEU A 118 -8.86 -1.57 -2.53
N ASN A 119 -7.87 -2.30 -2.00
CA ASN A 119 -6.47 -1.90 -2.08
C ASN A 119 -5.99 -1.80 -3.54
N ARG A 120 -6.33 -2.79 -4.38
CA ARG A 120 -5.99 -2.77 -5.82
C ARG A 120 -6.63 -1.57 -6.54
N THR A 121 -7.90 -1.30 -6.25
CA THR A 121 -8.63 -0.17 -6.85
C THR A 121 -8.04 1.16 -6.41
N GLN A 122 -7.71 1.30 -5.12
CA GLN A 122 -7.08 2.50 -4.58
C GLN A 122 -5.71 2.76 -5.21
N ALA A 123 -4.88 1.71 -5.37
CA ALA A 123 -3.60 1.79 -6.05
C ALA A 123 -3.76 2.23 -7.52
N ALA A 124 -4.74 1.65 -8.23
CA ALA A 124 -5.04 2.05 -9.61
C ALA A 124 -5.50 3.52 -9.71
N VAL A 125 -6.36 3.98 -8.79
CA VAL A 125 -6.78 5.39 -8.71
C VAL A 125 -5.59 6.31 -8.47
N THR A 126 -4.68 5.95 -7.55
CA THR A 126 -3.46 6.72 -7.29
C THR A 126 -2.56 6.77 -8.53
N SER A 127 -2.40 5.66 -9.24
CA SER A 127 -1.65 5.61 -10.51
C SER A 127 -2.28 6.49 -11.59
N LEU A 128 -3.60 6.39 -11.80
CA LEU A 128 -4.32 7.21 -12.77
C LEU A 128 -4.28 8.71 -12.43
N ARG A 129 -4.36 9.07 -11.15
CA ARG A 129 -4.19 10.46 -10.70
C ARG A 129 -2.79 10.99 -11.05
N ARG A 130 -1.74 10.19 -10.84
CA ARG A 130 -0.36 10.54 -11.26
C ARG A 130 -0.25 10.74 -12.77
N LEU A 131 -0.98 9.99 -13.58
CA LEU A 131 -0.98 10.15 -15.05
C LEU A 131 -1.76 11.39 -15.51
N LEU A 132 -2.91 11.68 -14.88
CA LEU A 132 -3.76 12.81 -15.24
C LEU A 132 -3.20 14.15 -14.76
N HIS A 133 -2.59 14.12 -13.59
CA HIS A 133 -1.92 15.24 -12.96
C HIS A 133 -0.50 14.75 -12.73
N PRO A 134 0.35 14.73 -13.78
CA PRO A 134 1.78 14.60 -13.58
C PRO A 134 2.19 15.87 -12.88
N ASP A 135 1.93 15.94 -11.58
CA ASP A 135 2.13 17.14 -10.81
C ASP A 135 3.62 17.44 -10.88
N PRO A 136 4.03 18.55 -11.53
CA PRO A 136 5.41 18.98 -11.50
C PRO A 136 5.75 19.61 -10.16
N ALA A 137 4.95 19.40 -9.11
CA ALA A 137 5.23 19.87 -7.75
C ALA A 137 6.58 19.35 -7.25
N ASP A 138 7.57 20.21 -7.48
CA ASP A 138 8.69 20.56 -6.61
C ASP A 138 9.29 19.38 -5.86
N VAL A 139 9.94 18.47 -6.60
CA VAL A 139 11.14 17.89 -5.99
C VAL A 139 12.10 19.07 -5.80
N HIS A 140 12.19 19.52 -4.54
CA HIS A 140 13.18 20.52 -4.16
C HIS A 140 14.54 19.89 -4.31
N VAL A 141 15.26 20.26 -5.38
CA VAL A 141 16.61 19.79 -5.64
C VAL A 141 17.61 20.79 -5.07
N GLU A 142 18.47 20.31 -4.19
CA GLU A 142 19.64 21.05 -3.72
C GLU A 142 20.89 20.51 -4.42
N LEU A 143 21.71 21.38 -5.01
CA LEU A 143 23.04 21.00 -5.47
C LEU A 143 24.01 21.03 -4.29
N ARG A 144 24.64 19.88 -4.00
CA ARG A 144 25.49 19.71 -2.82
C ARG A 144 26.79 19.01 -3.17
N SER A 145 27.91 19.66 -2.87
CA SER A 145 29.22 19.03 -2.87
C SER A 145 29.43 18.26 -1.57
N VAL A 146 29.72 16.97 -1.66
CA VAL A 146 30.10 16.12 -0.53
C VAL A 146 31.59 15.81 -0.57
N PRO A 147 32.33 15.97 0.54
CA PRO A 147 33.75 15.67 0.56
C PRO A 147 34.01 14.16 0.58
N ALA A 148 35.23 13.77 0.20
CA ALA A 148 35.68 12.40 0.39
C ALA A 148 35.65 12.05 1.88
N ARG A 149 35.22 10.83 2.22
CA ARG A 149 35.09 10.38 3.61
C ARG A 149 35.32 8.89 3.74
N THR A 150 36.02 8.51 4.81
CA THR A 150 36.20 7.10 5.18
C THR A 150 35.01 6.60 5.97
N VAL A 151 34.48 5.43 5.60
CA VAL A 151 33.34 4.79 6.24
C VAL A 151 33.58 3.30 6.43
N ALA A 152 32.84 2.68 7.35
CA ALA A 152 32.71 1.24 7.39
C ALA A 152 31.60 0.82 6.41
N ALA A 153 31.85 -0.13 5.53
CA ALA A 153 30.91 -0.50 4.48
C ALA A 153 30.87 -2.01 4.23
N ILE A 154 29.77 -2.47 3.65
CA ILE A 154 29.63 -3.80 3.09
C ILE A 154 29.22 -3.61 1.63
N THR A 155 29.96 -4.25 0.73
CA THR A 155 29.74 -4.15 -0.73
C THR A 155 29.55 -5.54 -1.32
N GLU A 156 28.51 -5.72 -2.12
CA GLU A 156 28.26 -7.00 -2.79
C GLU A 156 27.55 -6.81 -4.14
N GLN A 157 27.67 -7.80 -5.03
CA GLN A 157 26.87 -7.89 -6.25
C GLN A 157 25.53 -8.53 -5.88
N VAL A 158 24.43 -7.79 -6.03
CA VAL A 158 23.11 -8.21 -5.54
C VAL A 158 22.10 -8.17 -6.68
N ARG A 159 21.15 -9.11 -6.68
CA ARG A 159 19.99 -9.09 -7.59
C ARG A 159 18.89 -8.27 -6.94
N VAL A 160 18.11 -7.53 -7.74
CA VAL A 160 17.02 -6.68 -7.23
C VAL A 160 16.03 -7.46 -6.35
N GLY A 161 15.73 -8.72 -6.67
CA GLY A 161 14.84 -9.56 -5.86
C GLY A 161 15.36 -9.89 -4.45
N ASP A 162 16.68 -9.89 -4.26
CA ASP A 162 17.35 -10.24 -3.00
C ASP A 162 17.82 -8.99 -2.23
N SER A 163 17.59 -7.80 -2.80
CA SER A 163 18.15 -6.53 -2.33
C SER A 163 17.74 -6.13 -0.92
N LEU A 164 16.46 -6.33 -0.57
CA LEU A 164 15.92 -6.01 0.76
C LEU A 164 16.50 -6.91 1.85
N GLU A 165 16.53 -8.23 1.61
CA GLU A 165 17.08 -9.20 2.57
C GLU A 165 18.58 -8.95 2.78
N TRP A 166 19.32 -8.72 1.70
CA TRP A 166 20.73 -8.39 1.77
C TRP A 166 20.98 -7.07 2.53
N TYR A 167 20.20 -6.02 2.22
CA TYR A 167 20.29 -4.73 2.89
C TYR A 167 20.09 -4.87 4.40
N ASP A 168 19.04 -5.57 4.83
CA ASP A 168 18.73 -5.74 6.25
C ASP A 168 19.83 -6.49 6.99
N SER A 169 20.35 -7.56 6.38
CA SER A 169 21.47 -8.34 6.91
C SER A 169 22.74 -7.48 7.04
N ALA A 170 23.15 -6.79 5.98
CA ALA A 170 24.37 -5.99 5.96
C ALA A 170 24.29 -4.80 6.95
N MET A 171 23.15 -4.13 7.01
CA MET A 171 22.93 -3.04 7.98
C MET A 171 22.91 -3.54 9.42
N ALA A 172 22.37 -4.74 9.69
CA ALA A 172 22.42 -5.34 11.03
C ALA A 172 23.87 -5.66 11.47
N GLU A 173 24.70 -6.18 10.55
CA GLU A 173 26.12 -6.41 10.83
C GLU A 173 26.88 -5.11 11.13
N LEU A 174 26.66 -4.05 10.34
CA LEU A 174 27.25 -2.73 10.59
C LEU A 174 26.79 -2.14 11.92
N ASP A 175 25.49 -2.21 12.22
CA ASP A 175 24.94 -1.67 13.46
C ASP A 175 25.45 -2.44 14.70
N ALA A 176 25.65 -3.76 14.58
CA ALA A 176 26.22 -4.59 15.65
C ALA A 176 27.71 -4.32 15.87
N ALA A 177 28.47 -4.09 14.78
CA ALA A 177 29.89 -3.80 14.86
C ALA A 177 30.19 -2.40 15.41
N TYR A 178 29.28 -1.44 15.21
CA TYR A 178 29.44 -0.04 15.61
C TYR A 178 28.24 0.46 16.43
N PRO A 179 28.34 0.51 17.77
CA PRO A 179 27.27 1.05 18.62
C PRO A 179 27.06 2.55 18.41
N LEU A 180 25.93 3.08 18.89
CA LEU A 180 25.49 4.45 18.64
C LEU A 180 26.54 5.50 19.00
N GLU A 181 27.33 5.28 20.06
CA GLU A 181 28.37 6.22 20.48
C GLU A 181 29.48 6.39 19.43
N GLU A 182 29.79 5.36 18.64
CA GLU A 182 30.84 5.41 17.62
C GLU A 182 30.40 6.03 16.30
N ARG A 183 29.08 6.14 16.09
CA ARG A 183 28.47 6.63 14.85
C ARG A 183 28.58 8.15 14.77
N THR A 184 28.91 8.66 13.58
CA THR A 184 29.06 10.11 13.32
C THR A 184 27.95 10.68 12.45
N GLY A 185 27.04 9.83 11.96
CA GLY A 185 25.93 10.26 11.12
C GLY A 185 24.96 9.14 10.74
N PRO A 186 23.97 9.47 9.90
CA PRO A 186 23.02 8.51 9.35
C PRO A 186 23.74 7.46 8.48
N PRO A 187 23.16 6.25 8.33
CA PRO A 187 23.64 5.29 7.35
C PRO A 187 23.35 5.75 5.94
N GLY A 188 24.03 5.14 4.97
CA GLY A 188 23.75 5.39 3.58
C GLY A 188 24.03 4.20 2.68
N GLY A 189 23.60 4.33 1.43
CA GLY A 189 23.78 3.38 0.35
C GLY A 189 24.41 4.04 -0.88
N ARG A 190 25.12 3.23 -1.67
CA ARG A 190 25.50 3.54 -3.05
C ARG A 190 25.04 2.40 -3.93
N TYR A 191 24.21 2.71 -4.92
CA TYR A 191 23.55 1.74 -5.78
C TYR A 191 23.98 1.93 -7.22
N ALA A 192 24.66 0.93 -7.77
CA ALA A 192 25.12 0.95 -9.15
C ALA A 192 23.92 1.00 -10.12
N ASN A 193 24.08 1.73 -11.22
CA ASN A 193 23.00 1.94 -12.19
C ASN A 193 22.50 0.63 -12.81
N GLU A 194 23.37 -0.37 -12.93
CA GLU A 194 23.08 -1.72 -13.42
C GLU A 194 22.06 -2.46 -12.55
N LEU A 195 21.98 -2.14 -11.26
CA LEU A 195 20.95 -2.70 -10.39
C LEU A 195 19.56 -2.37 -10.94
N PHE A 196 19.36 -1.13 -11.37
CA PHE A 196 18.11 -0.65 -11.94
C PHE A 196 17.94 -1.04 -13.42
N ALA A 197 19.02 -0.98 -14.21
CA ALA A 197 18.96 -1.22 -15.66
C ALA A 197 18.92 -2.70 -16.04
N HIS A 198 19.54 -3.57 -15.23
CA HIS A 198 19.78 -4.99 -15.56
C HIS A 198 19.25 -5.95 -14.48
N GLY A 199 18.65 -5.43 -13.41
CA GLY A 199 18.09 -6.23 -12.32
C GLY A 199 19.15 -6.87 -11.41
N ALA A 200 20.43 -6.52 -11.59
CA ALA A 200 21.52 -6.90 -10.71
C ALA A 200 22.67 -5.88 -10.82
N GLY A 201 23.24 -5.50 -9.69
CA GLY A 201 24.28 -4.47 -9.63
C GLY A 201 25.04 -4.52 -8.32
N VAL A 202 26.09 -3.71 -8.24
CA VAL A 202 26.83 -3.53 -7.00
C VAL A 202 26.00 -2.68 -6.05
N MET A 203 25.79 -3.18 -4.84
CA MET A 203 25.21 -2.44 -3.72
C MET A 203 26.29 -2.25 -2.66
N THR A 204 26.49 -1.02 -2.20
CA THR A 204 27.34 -0.70 -1.07
C THR A 204 26.50 -0.03 0.00
N VAL A 205 26.37 -0.63 1.18
CA VAL A 205 25.79 0.05 2.35
C VAL A 205 26.90 0.42 3.31
N PHE A 206 26.78 1.56 3.97
CA PHE A 206 27.84 2.07 4.82
C PHE A 206 27.33 2.76 6.07
N ARG A 207 28.21 2.83 7.07
CA ARG A 207 28.02 3.63 8.28
C ARG A 207 29.18 4.60 8.52
N PRO A 208 28.90 5.91 8.64
CA PRO A 208 29.86 6.88 9.14
C PRO A 208 30.16 6.63 10.62
N VAL A 209 31.44 6.41 10.94
CA VAL A 209 31.92 6.12 12.30
C VAL A 209 33.24 6.85 12.55
N ARG A 210 33.56 7.13 13.83
CA ARG A 210 34.81 7.84 14.18
C ARG A 210 36.06 7.04 13.83
N THR A 211 36.03 5.72 14.09
CA THR A 211 37.19 4.83 13.91
C THR A 211 36.74 3.55 13.19
N PRO A 212 36.64 3.58 11.84
CA PRO A 212 36.26 2.42 11.07
C PRO A 212 37.34 1.33 11.14
N ARG A 213 36.91 0.08 11.25
CA ARG A 213 37.72 -1.13 11.40
C ARG A 213 37.14 -2.27 10.54
N PRO A 214 37.97 -3.03 9.82
CA PRO A 214 37.50 -4.17 9.07
C PRO A 214 37.08 -5.30 10.03
N SER A 215 36.00 -6.01 9.70
CA SER A 215 35.52 -7.16 10.48
C SER A 215 34.53 -8.00 9.68
N GLY A 216 34.83 -9.29 9.43
CA GLY A 216 33.96 -10.14 8.63
C GLY A 216 33.79 -9.60 7.21
N ARG A 217 32.55 -9.28 6.82
CA ARG A 217 32.22 -8.62 5.54
C ARG A 217 32.43 -7.11 5.55
N ILE A 218 32.68 -6.51 6.72
CA ILE A 218 32.85 -5.07 6.87
C ILE A 218 34.24 -4.69 6.38
N GLU A 219 34.25 -3.82 5.39
CA GLU A 219 35.43 -3.18 4.82
C GLU A 219 35.52 -1.72 5.28
N VAL A 220 36.71 -1.16 5.23
CA VAL A 220 36.94 0.27 5.43
C VAL A 220 37.22 0.88 4.07
N ILE A 221 36.27 1.67 3.56
CA ILE A 221 36.35 2.24 2.22
C ILE A 221 36.41 3.77 2.30
N GLU A 222 37.08 4.36 1.31
CA GLU A 222 37.01 5.79 1.06
C GLU A 222 35.91 6.06 0.03
N LEU A 223 34.87 6.77 0.44
CA LEU A 223 33.89 7.32 -0.49
C LEU A 223 34.51 8.57 -1.13
N PRO A 224 34.55 8.66 -2.46
CA PRO A 224 35.12 9.82 -3.15
C PRO A 224 34.26 11.06 -2.92
N ALA A 225 34.87 12.23 -3.08
CA ALA A 225 34.13 13.48 -3.18
C ALA A 225 33.20 13.44 -4.41
N ALA A 226 32.01 14.03 -4.29
CA ALA A 226 31.04 14.06 -5.37
C ALA A 226 30.18 15.33 -5.29
N ASP A 227 29.77 15.83 -6.45
CA ASP A 227 28.69 16.82 -6.55
C ASP A 227 27.38 16.08 -6.82
N LEU A 228 26.37 16.36 -6.02
CA LEU A 228 25.10 15.65 -6.04
C LEU A 228 23.95 16.63 -6.24
N ALA A 229 23.02 16.27 -7.12
CA ALA A 229 21.66 16.82 -7.07
C ALA A 229 20.87 16.01 -6.05
N VAL A 230 20.46 16.65 -4.95
CA VAL A 230 19.87 15.98 -3.79
C VAL A 230 18.40 16.31 -3.68
N ALA A 231 17.56 15.29 -3.51
CA ALA A 231 16.16 15.42 -3.13
C ALA A 231 15.84 14.55 -1.92
N VAL A 232 14.90 14.99 -1.08
CA VAL A 232 14.46 14.23 0.10
C VAL A 232 13.14 13.53 -0.22
N HIS A 233 13.16 12.21 -0.21
CA HIS A 233 11.95 11.39 -0.21
C HIS A 233 11.33 11.37 1.18
N SER A 234 10.02 11.61 1.26
CA SER A 234 9.24 11.55 2.49
C SER A 234 8.16 10.48 2.36
N GLY A 235 8.29 9.40 3.12
CA GLY A 235 7.31 8.31 3.09
C GLY A 235 7.92 6.91 2.90
N PRO A 236 7.08 5.91 2.58
CA PRO A 236 7.49 4.52 2.44
C PRO A 236 8.42 4.31 1.25
N HIS A 237 9.35 3.35 1.39
CA HIS A 237 10.35 3.02 0.36
C HIS A 237 9.71 2.53 -0.96
N ASP A 238 8.47 2.04 -0.93
CA ASP A 238 7.71 1.59 -2.11
C ASP A 238 7.46 2.71 -3.13
N ASP A 239 7.48 3.98 -2.70
CA ASP A 239 7.28 5.15 -3.55
C ASP A 239 8.60 5.88 -3.89
N LEU A 240 9.77 5.30 -3.54
CA LEU A 240 11.08 5.90 -3.85
C LEU A 240 11.29 6.08 -5.37
N ASP A 241 10.78 5.14 -6.16
CA ASP A 241 10.84 5.16 -7.63
C ASP A 241 10.29 6.47 -8.22
N VAL A 242 9.25 7.04 -7.60
CA VAL A 242 8.66 8.33 -7.99
C VAL A 242 9.66 9.47 -7.77
N THR A 243 10.34 9.50 -6.61
CA THR A 243 11.32 10.55 -6.32
C THR A 243 12.56 10.40 -7.18
N TYR A 244 13.01 9.17 -7.44
CA TYR A 244 14.06 8.87 -8.42
C TYR A 244 13.71 9.41 -9.81
N GLY A 245 12.52 9.11 -10.31
CA GLY A 245 12.07 9.58 -11.63
C GLY A 245 12.01 11.10 -11.73
N ARG A 246 11.52 11.77 -10.68
CA ARG A 246 11.45 13.24 -10.61
C ARG A 246 12.84 13.90 -10.54
N LEU A 247 13.73 13.38 -9.69
CA LEU A 247 15.09 13.88 -9.58
C LEU A 247 15.86 13.67 -10.89
N GLY A 248 15.74 12.49 -11.51
CA GLY A 248 16.34 12.21 -12.81
C GLY A 248 15.84 13.16 -13.90
N ALA A 249 14.52 13.42 -13.97
CA ALA A 249 13.95 14.39 -14.91
C ALA A 249 14.49 15.81 -14.67
N TRP A 250 14.64 16.23 -13.41
CA TRP A 250 15.25 17.52 -13.07
C TRP A 250 16.71 17.58 -13.50
N VAL A 251 17.51 16.54 -13.23
CA VAL A 251 18.93 16.48 -13.61
C VAL A 251 19.08 16.60 -15.12
N VAL A 252 18.28 15.87 -15.90
CA VAL A 252 18.30 15.97 -17.37
C VAL A 252 18.02 17.38 -17.87
N ALA A 253 17.15 18.13 -17.19
CA ALA A 253 16.77 19.48 -17.59
C ALA A 253 17.75 20.58 -17.12
N HIS A 254 18.47 20.37 -16.01
CA HIS A 254 19.19 21.46 -15.32
C HIS A 254 20.68 21.20 -15.08
N ALA A 255 21.16 19.97 -15.21
CA ALA A 255 22.53 19.60 -14.85
C ALA A 255 23.15 18.59 -15.84
N LEU A 256 24.48 18.50 -15.82
CA LEU A 256 25.19 17.46 -16.55
C LEU A 256 25.30 16.23 -15.63
N SER A 257 24.59 15.15 -15.95
CA SER A 257 24.70 13.90 -15.19
C SER A 257 26.11 13.30 -15.35
N VAL A 258 26.63 12.77 -14.25
CA VAL A 258 27.85 11.97 -14.23
C VAL A 258 27.45 10.50 -14.08
N ASP A 259 28.14 9.62 -14.81
CA ASP A 259 27.94 8.19 -14.62
C ASP A 259 28.55 7.74 -13.28
N GLY A 260 27.78 7.01 -12.50
CA GLY A 260 28.12 6.64 -11.14
C GLY A 260 26.91 6.15 -10.36
N PRO A 261 27.15 5.48 -9.22
CA PRO A 261 26.06 4.95 -8.41
C PRO A 261 25.23 6.08 -7.81
N ILE A 262 23.93 5.85 -7.63
CA ILE A 262 23.06 6.76 -6.90
C ILE A 262 23.40 6.67 -5.41
N HIS A 263 23.41 7.83 -4.75
CA HIS A 263 23.71 7.94 -3.32
C HIS A 263 22.41 8.02 -2.53
N GLU A 264 22.28 7.23 -1.46
CA GLU A 264 21.17 7.35 -0.53
C GLU A 264 21.67 7.58 0.90
N ILE A 265 20.96 8.41 1.66
CA ILE A 265 21.18 8.64 3.09
C ILE A 265 19.87 8.46 3.84
N TYR A 266 19.80 7.49 4.75
CA TYR A 266 18.58 7.19 5.51
C TYR A 266 18.56 8.02 6.79
N GLN A 267 17.92 9.19 6.74
CA GLN A 267 17.84 10.08 7.90
C GLN A 267 16.90 9.52 8.97
N VAL A 268 15.76 8.98 8.54
CA VAL A 268 14.78 8.29 9.39
C VAL A 268 14.28 7.09 8.62
N GLY A 269 14.46 5.89 9.15
CA GLY A 269 14.05 4.65 8.47
C GLY A 269 13.25 3.69 9.34
N PRO A 270 12.99 2.47 8.82
CA PRO A 270 12.32 1.40 9.56
C PRO A 270 12.98 1.05 10.90
N ARG A 271 14.29 1.34 11.02
CA ARG A 271 15.09 1.12 12.23
C ARG A 271 14.87 2.17 13.32
N ASP A 272 14.33 3.34 12.96
CA ASP A 272 14.05 4.43 13.89
C ASP A 272 12.57 4.49 14.28
N THR A 273 11.67 4.13 13.35
CA THR A 273 10.23 4.15 13.58
C THR A 273 9.48 3.17 12.68
N GLU A 274 8.44 2.53 13.24
CA GLU A 274 7.52 1.65 12.50
C GLU A 274 6.53 2.41 11.61
N MET A 275 6.47 3.75 11.70
CA MET A 275 5.55 4.62 10.95
C MET A 275 6.15 5.06 9.60
N PRO A 276 5.75 4.47 8.46
CA PRO A 276 6.42 4.71 7.17
C PRO A 276 6.30 6.15 6.67
N GLU A 277 5.23 6.86 7.03
CA GLU A 277 5.02 8.28 6.71
C GLU A 277 6.07 9.22 7.32
N ARG A 278 6.78 8.76 8.35
CA ARG A 278 7.86 9.51 9.01
C ARG A 278 9.24 9.23 8.43
N TRP A 279 9.37 8.24 7.55
CA TRP A 279 10.65 7.92 6.96
C TRP A 279 11.14 9.05 6.05
N ARG A 280 12.45 9.29 6.08
CA ARG A 280 13.14 10.34 5.34
C ARG A 280 14.42 9.76 4.75
N THR A 281 14.48 9.76 3.42
CA THR A 281 15.63 9.25 2.66
C THR A 281 16.10 10.35 1.72
N GLU A 282 17.34 10.81 1.86
CA GLU A 282 17.96 11.68 0.86
C GLU A 282 18.46 10.84 -0.31
N ILE A 283 18.13 11.24 -1.53
CA ILE A 283 18.62 10.64 -2.77
C ILE A 283 19.51 11.67 -3.45
N GLY A 284 20.76 11.31 -3.70
CA GLY A 284 21.76 12.13 -4.38
C GLY A 284 22.12 11.53 -5.73
N TRP A 285 21.83 12.28 -6.79
CA TRP A 285 22.22 11.92 -8.15
C TRP A 285 23.56 12.56 -8.51
N PRO A 286 24.58 11.78 -8.94
CA PRO A 286 25.87 12.34 -9.34
C PRO A 286 25.76 13.29 -10.54
N VAL A 287 26.21 14.52 -10.36
CA VAL A 287 26.23 15.56 -11.40
C VAL A 287 27.60 16.21 -11.49
N PHE A 288 27.86 16.86 -12.61
CA PHE A 288 29.04 17.70 -12.78
C PHE A 288 28.66 19.15 -12.54
N GLN A 289 29.30 19.78 -11.55
CA GLN A 289 29.13 21.20 -11.31
C GLN A 289 30.21 22.00 -12.05
N LEU A 290 29.79 22.91 -12.93
CA LEU A 290 30.69 23.88 -13.57
C LEU A 290 31.06 24.97 -12.54
N ALA A 291 32.04 24.65 -11.68
CA ALA A 291 32.67 25.48 -10.64
C ALA A 291 31.82 25.82 -9.38
N PRO A 292 32.47 25.94 -8.20
CA PRO A 292 31.80 26.37 -6.97
C PRO A 292 31.62 27.88 -6.97
N LEU A 293 30.44 28.38 -6.57
CA LEU A 293 30.24 29.78 -6.23
C LEU A 293 31.14 30.13 -5.03
N SER A 294 32.36 30.56 -5.32
CA SER A 294 33.26 31.15 -4.34
C SER A 294 32.92 32.63 -4.23
N GLY A 295 32.32 33.04 -3.12
CA GLY A 295 32.15 34.47 -2.82
C GLY A 295 30.97 34.76 -1.90
N THR A 296 31.27 35.00 -0.64
CA THR A 296 30.45 35.78 0.28
C THR A 296 29.91 37.06 -0.38
N ASP A 297 28.59 37.21 -0.49
CA ASP A 297 27.93 38.46 -0.09
C ASP A 297 26.41 38.27 0.15
N HIS A 298 25.85 39.19 0.92
CA HIS A 298 24.53 39.22 1.53
C HIS A 298 23.33 38.86 0.64
N GLY A 299 22.41 38.12 1.26
CA GLY A 299 20.97 38.00 1.00
C GLY A 299 20.44 38.47 -0.35
N ASP A 300 20.04 37.51 -1.18
CA ASP A 300 18.88 37.68 -2.05
C ASP A 300 18.20 36.34 -2.30
N HIS A 301 16.91 36.28 -1.94
CA HIS A 301 16.02 35.16 -2.27
C HIS A 301 15.78 35.15 -3.78
N VAL A 302 16.33 34.17 -4.48
CA VAL A 302 15.92 33.90 -5.87
C VAL A 302 14.71 32.97 -5.83
N THR A 303 13.51 33.56 -5.75
CA THR A 303 12.27 32.89 -6.13
C THR A 303 12.14 33.01 -7.65
N VAL A 304 12.31 31.91 -8.37
CA VAL A 304 12.01 31.87 -9.81
C VAL A 304 10.50 31.71 -9.98
N ALA A 305 9.84 32.79 -10.42
CA ALA A 305 8.41 32.78 -10.76
C ALA A 305 8.17 32.01 -12.08
N PRO A 306 7.05 31.27 -12.22
CA PRO A 306 6.75 30.54 -13.44
C PRO A 306 6.36 31.49 -14.58
N ALA A 307 6.88 31.22 -15.78
CA ALA A 307 6.62 31.96 -17.00
C ALA A 307 5.12 31.87 -17.40
N ALA A 308 4.48 33.03 -17.57
CA ALA A 308 3.12 33.13 -18.07
C ALA A 308 3.06 32.78 -19.58
N SER A 309 2.21 31.79 -19.93
CA SER A 309 1.84 31.48 -21.31
C SER A 309 1.00 32.62 -21.93
N PRO A 310 1.24 33.03 -23.19
CA PRO A 310 0.38 33.98 -23.87
C PRO A 310 -0.81 33.26 -24.53
N ILE A 311 -2.01 33.44 -23.97
CA ILE A 311 -3.28 33.09 -24.64
C ILE A 311 -3.55 34.16 -25.71
N ARG A 312 -3.58 33.73 -26.98
CA ARG A 312 -4.05 34.53 -28.12
C ARG A 312 -5.54 34.82 -27.99
N SER A 313 -5.92 36.08 -27.88
CA SER A 313 -7.27 36.57 -28.13
C SER A 313 -7.41 36.89 -29.62
N ALA A 314 -8.21 36.08 -30.33
CA ALA A 314 -8.74 36.44 -31.64
C ALA A 314 -10.05 37.20 -31.43
N THR A 315 -10.03 38.51 -31.64
CA THR A 315 -11.23 39.33 -31.78
C THR A 315 -11.69 39.27 -33.23
N ALA A 316 -12.93 38.83 -33.42
CA ALA A 316 -13.69 38.96 -34.65
C ALA A 316 -14.11 40.43 -34.85
N SER A 317 -13.87 40.98 -36.04
CA SER A 317 -14.63 42.08 -36.67
C SER A 317 -14.11 42.29 -38.09
N GLY A 318 -15.00 42.19 -39.08
CA GLY A 318 -14.73 42.46 -40.50
C GLY A 318 -15.39 41.45 -41.42
#